data_AF-A0A2N4YRY3-F1
#
_entry.id   AF-A0A2N4YRY3-F1
#
_cell.length_a   1.000
_cell.length_b   1.000
_cell.length_c   1.000
_cell.angle_alpha   90.00
_cell.angle_beta   90.00
_cell.angle_gamma   90.00
#
_symmetry.space_group_name_H-M   'P 1'
#
loop_
_entity.id
_entity.type
_entity.pdbx_description
1 polymer ?
#
loop_
_entity_poly.entity_id
_entity_poly.type
_entity_poly.pdbx_seq_one_letter_code
_entity_poly.pdbx_strand_id
1 'polypeptide(L)'
;MRKTELLAFLQNQTDFFDPDNLSEVFTAGYLARRFAMQRNTASHYLNQLVAQDVLVKINTRPVYFLHKAAFCQQFFPLSRSEYASMAELLAESDRQPEQADHFSLLTGHDGSLRKPIEQMKTALFYPNGGLPLLIVGDSGTGKSYMAELMHEFAIAQGLLPPDAPFVSFNCCLLYQST
;
A
#
# COMPACT_ATOMS: atom_id res chain seq x y z
N MET A 1 24.82 12.96 -17.92
CA MET A 1 25.20 11.71 -18.61
C MET A 1 25.15 10.51 -17.67
N ARG A 2 26.03 10.38 -16.67
CA ARG A 2 26.17 9.15 -15.88
C ARG A 2 24.92 8.67 -15.10
N LYS A 3 24.06 9.58 -14.59
CA LYS A 3 22.84 9.23 -13.85
C LYS A 3 21.77 8.57 -14.75
N THR A 4 21.62 9.06 -15.97
CA THR A 4 20.65 8.56 -16.95
C THR A 4 21.03 7.18 -17.48
N GLU A 5 22.32 6.96 -17.74
CA GLU A 5 22.85 5.65 -18.18
C GLU A 5 22.70 4.59 -17.08
N LEU A 6 22.94 4.96 -15.82
CA LEU A 6 22.73 4.08 -14.67
C LEU A 6 21.26 3.69 -14.51
N LEU A 7 20.34 4.65 -14.70
CA LEU A 7 18.91 4.39 -14.64
C LEU A 7 18.46 3.46 -15.76
N ALA A 8 18.87 3.72 -17.01
CA ALA A 8 18.55 2.88 -18.15
C ALA A 8 19.11 1.45 -17.99
N PHE A 9 20.32 1.33 -17.41
CA PHE A 9 20.87 0.03 -17.08
C PHE A 9 20.03 -0.70 -16.04
N LEU A 10 19.66 -0.04 -14.94
CA LEU A 10 18.81 -0.66 -13.91
C LEU A 10 17.45 -1.05 -14.48
N GLN A 11 16.83 -0.23 -15.32
CA GLN A 11 15.58 -0.57 -15.99
C GLN A 11 15.71 -1.89 -16.76
N ASN A 12 16.70 -2.00 -17.65
CA ASN A 12 16.93 -3.22 -18.44
C ASN A 12 17.32 -4.44 -17.58
N GLN A 13 18.01 -4.25 -16.45
CA GLN A 13 18.35 -5.36 -15.56
C GLN A 13 17.16 -5.79 -14.71
N THR A 14 16.31 -4.85 -14.29
CA THR A 14 15.09 -5.16 -13.55
C THR A 14 14.12 -5.98 -14.40
N ASP A 15 14.19 -5.88 -15.73
CA ASP A 15 13.41 -6.75 -16.63
C ASP A 15 13.75 -8.24 -16.53
N PHE A 16 14.93 -8.57 -15.98
CA PHE A 16 15.39 -9.94 -15.73
C PHE A 16 15.59 -10.18 -14.23
N PHE A 17 14.91 -9.40 -13.40
CA PHE A 17 15.00 -9.56 -11.96
C PHE A 17 14.42 -10.91 -11.53
N ASP A 18 15.18 -11.64 -10.73
CA ASP A 18 14.73 -12.88 -10.11
C ASP A 18 14.75 -12.67 -8.57
N PRO A 19 13.58 -12.65 -7.90
CA PRO A 19 13.50 -12.48 -6.46
C PRO A 19 14.22 -13.59 -5.67
N ASP A 20 14.30 -14.80 -6.22
CA ASP A 20 14.92 -15.96 -5.57
C ASP A 20 16.44 -16.00 -5.78
N ASN A 21 16.93 -15.28 -6.80
CA ASN A 21 18.36 -15.22 -7.15
C ASN A 21 18.86 -13.77 -7.27
N LEU A 22 19.07 -13.13 -6.11
CA LEU A 22 19.55 -11.75 -6.00
C LEU A 22 20.95 -11.58 -6.58
N SER A 23 21.02 -11.01 -7.77
CA SER A 23 22.29 -10.69 -8.44
C SER A 23 22.92 -9.40 -7.89
N GLU A 24 24.24 -9.38 -7.72
CA GLU A 24 24.98 -8.21 -7.23
C GLU A 24 24.87 -6.97 -8.14
N VAL A 25 24.35 -7.14 -9.37
CA VAL A 25 24.22 -6.07 -10.38
C VAL A 25 23.36 -4.89 -9.92
N PHE A 26 22.46 -5.13 -8.96
CA PHE A 26 21.57 -4.13 -8.36
C PHE A 26 22.17 -3.39 -7.17
N THR A 27 23.43 -3.67 -6.82
CA THR A 27 24.10 -3.04 -5.68
C THR A 27 24.89 -1.80 -6.10
N ALA A 28 24.97 -0.80 -5.22
CA ALA A 28 25.79 0.39 -5.44
C ALA A 28 27.28 0.04 -5.66
N GLY A 29 27.76 -1.08 -5.10
CA GLY A 29 29.14 -1.55 -5.28
C GLY A 29 29.43 -1.99 -6.71
N TYR A 30 28.54 -2.78 -7.30
CA TYR A 30 28.67 -3.21 -8.69
C TYR A 30 28.54 -2.03 -9.66
N LEU A 31 27.51 -1.20 -9.48
CA LEU A 31 27.25 -0.04 -10.33
C LEU A 31 28.42 0.95 -10.30
N ALA A 32 29.05 1.16 -9.14
CA ALA A 32 30.24 2.00 -9.04
C ALA A 32 31.40 1.50 -9.92
N ARG A 33 31.68 0.18 -9.90
CA ARG A 33 32.72 -0.43 -10.74
C ARG A 33 32.36 -0.34 -12.23
N ARG A 34 31.11 -0.68 -12.58
CA ARG A 34 30.63 -0.72 -13.96
C ARG A 34 30.64 0.64 -14.67
N PHE A 35 30.40 1.71 -13.93
CA PHE A 35 30.33 3.08 -14.45
C PHE A 35 31.56 3.93 -14.08
N ALA A 36 32.65 3.29 -13.63
CA ALA A 36 33.92 3.92 -13.26
C ALA A 36 33.71 5.15 -12.34
N MET A 37 32.97 4.96 -11.25
CA MET A 37 32.70 5.99 -10.24
C MET A 37 32.93 5.47 -8.82
N GLN A 38 33.05 6.38 -7.85
CA GLN A 38 33.17 5.99 -6.45
C GLN A 38 31.85 5.43 -5.93
N ARG A 39 31.93 4.43 -5.04
CA ARG A 39 30.75 3.83 -4.39
C ARG A 39 29.88 4.88 -3.69
N ASN A 40 30.50 5.87 -3.03
CA ASN A 40 29.77 6.93 -2.34
C ASN A 40 28.96 7.79 -3.33
N THR A 41 29.52 8.10 -4.50
CA THR A 41 28.83 8.81 -5.58
C THR A 41 27.68 7.99 -6.15
N ALA A 42 27.90 6.70 -6.41
CA ALA A 42 26.84 5.80 -6.89
C ALA A 42 25.69 5.71 -5.89
N SER A 43 25.99 5.44 -4.60
CA SER A 43 24.99 5.43 -3.53
C SER A 43 24.23 6.75 -3.42
N HIS A 44 24.93 7.89 -3.56
CA HIS A 44 24.28 9.20 -3.51
C HIS A 44 23.27 9.38 -4.65
N TYR A 45 23.64 9.03 -5.89
CA TYR A 45 22.73 9.11 -7.03
C TYR A 45 21.55 8.14 -6.93
N LEU A 46 21.78 6.93 -6.45
CA LEU A 46 20.73 5.93 -6.24
C LEU A 46 19.74 6.39 -5.18
N ASN A 47 20.21 6.89 -4.04
CA ASN A 47 19.32 7.44 -3.00
C ASN A 47 18.55 8.67 -3.49
N GLN A 48 19.14 9.53 -4.33
CA GLN A 48 18.39 10.62 -4.97
C GLN A 48 17.27 10.11 -5.87
N LEU A 49 17.50 9.02 -6.61
CA LEU A 49 16.49 8.41 -7.47
C LEU A 49 15.39 7.72 -6.66
N VAL A 50 15.72 7.16 -5.49
CA VAL A 50 14.73 6.63 -4.54
C VAL A 50 13.86 7.75 -3.97
N ALA A 51 14.47 8.88 -3.59
CA ALA A 51 13.74 10.07 -3.14
C ALA A 51 12.85 10.70 -4.24
N GLN A 52 13.17 10.44 -5.52
CA GLN A 52 12.35 10.82 -6.67
C GLN A 52 11.28 9.76 -7.03
N ASP A 53 11.14 8.71 -6.22
CA ASP A 53 10.23 7.58 -6.43
C ASP A 53 10.46 6.80 -7.74
N VAL A 54 11.65 6.95 -8.33
CA VAL A 54 12.03 6.26 -9.59
C VAL A 54 12.59 4.87 -9.32
N LEU A 55 13.35 4.73 -8.22
CA LEU A 55 13.93 3.47 -7.78
C LEU A 55 13.32 3.01 -6.47
N VAL A 56 13.33 1.70 -6.26
CA VAL A 56 13.02 1.07 -4.99
C VAL A 56 14.30 0.54 -4.35
N LYS A 57 14.45 0.78 -3.05
CA LYS A 57 15.60 0.39 -2.25
C LYS A 57 15.22 -0.71 -1.25
N ILE A 58 16.06 -1.73 -1.18
CA ILE A 58 15.94 -2.80 -0.18
C ILE A 58 17.16 -2.72 0.73
N ASN A 59 16.94 -2.38 2.00
CA ASN A 59 17.94 -2.08 3.03
C ASN A 59 18.61 -3.34 3.62
N THR A 60 18.96 -4.30 2.76
CA THR A 60 19.75 -5.48 3.12
C THR A 60 21.25 -5.16 3.14
N ARG A 61 22.08 -6.18 3.44
CA ARG A 61 23.54 -6.08 3.38
C ARG A 61 24.07 -7.11 2.39
N PRO A 62 24.48 -6.73 1.16
CA PRO A 62 24.51 -5.36 0.60
C PRO A 62 23.13 -4.77 0.30
N VAL A 63 23.02 -3.44 0.13
CA VAL A 63 21.77 -2.73 -0.23
C VAL A 63 21.50 -2.87 -1.73
N TYR A 64 20.26 -3.19 -2.09
CA TYR A 64 19.81 -3.39 -3.48
C TYR A 64 18.92 -2.24 -3.94
N PHE A 65 19.00 -1.93 -5.23
CA PHE A 65 18.21 -0.89 -5.90
C PHE A 65 17.59 -1.45 -7.18
N LEU A 66 16.27 -1.32 -7.31
CA LEU A 66 15.48 -1.81 -8.45
C LEU A 66 14.75 -0.65 -9.12
N HIS A 67 14.48 -0.76 -10.42
CA HIS A 67 13.67 0.24 -11.10
C HIS A 67 12.20 0.04 -10.77
N LYS A 68 11.55 1.05 -10.16
CA LYS A 68 10.18 0.92 -9.66
C LYS A 68 9.19 0.57 -10.78
N ALA A 69 9.18 1.34 -11.87
CA ALA A 69 8.22 1.11 -12.95
C ALA A 69 8.41 -0.25 -13.66
N ALA A 70 9.65 -0.63 -14.00
CA ALA A 70 9.95 -1.94 -14.60
C ALA A 70 9.55 -3.10 -13.68
N PHE A 71 9.83 -2.99 -12.37
CA PHE A 71 9.37 -3.97 -11.40
C PHE A 71 7.85 -4.07 -11.37
N CYS A 72 7.15 -2.93 -11.26
CA CYS A 72 5.68 -2.90 -11.24
C CYS A 72 5.04 -3.47 -12.51
N GLN A 73 5.70 -3.36 -13.66
CA GLN A 73 5.22 -3.91 -14.93
C GLN A 73 5.26 -5.44 -14.98
N GLN A 74 6.23 -6.06 -14.31
CA GLN A 74 6.46 -7.50 -14.35
C GLN A 74 5.90 -8.26 -13.15
N PHE A 75 5.82 -7.60 -11.99
CA PHE A 75 5.44 -8.21 -10.73
C PHE A 75 4.11 -7.63 -10.24
N PHE A 76 4.15 -6.68 -9.31
CA PHE A 76 2.98 -6.07 -8.67
C PHE A 76 3.25 -4.59 -8.36
N PRO A 77 2.21 -3.76 -8.23
CA PRO A 77 2.37 -2.35 -7.90
C PRO A 77 2.99 -2.17 -6.51
N LEU A 78 3.93 -1.23 -6.40
CA LEU A 78 4.60 -0.87 -5.15
C LEU A 78 4.11 0.49 -4.65
N SER A 79 3.59 0.52 -3.43
CA SER A 79 3.08 1.73 -2.76
C SER A 79 4.18 2.55 -2.10
N ARG A 80 5.36 1.95 -1.88
CA ARG A 80 6.53 2.56 -1.26
C ARG A 80 7.81 2.32 -2.07
N SER A 81 8.84 3.10 -1.78
CA SER A 81 10.15 3.01 -2.44
C SER A 81 11.28 2.52 -1.53
N GLU A 82 10.96 2.19 -0.27
CA GLU A 82 11.94 1.67 0.69
C GLU A 82 11.39 0.46 1.46
N TYR A 83 12.22 -0.59 1.53
CA TYR A 83 11.93 -1.86 2.18
C TYR A 83 13.13 -2.29 3.04
N ALA A 84 12.90 -2.98 4.16
CA ALA A 84 13.94 -3.52 5.01
C ALA A 84 14.52 -4.84 4.46
N SER A 85 13.71 -5.65 3.77
CA SER A 85 14.13 -6.95 3.24
C SER A 85 13.37 -7.34 1.97
N MET A 86 13.88 -8.34 1.25
CA MET A 86 13.16 -8.93 0.11
C MET A 86 11.83 -9.54 0.51
N ALA A 87 11.78 -10.24 1.65
CA ALA A 87 10.53 -10.81 2.16
C ALA A 87 9.45 -9.74 2.36
N GLU A 88 9.84 -8.57 2.85
CA GLU A 88 8.92 -7.44 3.04
C GLU A 88 8.45 -6.83 1.71
N LEU A 89 9.32 -6.81 0.70
CA LEU A 89 8.96 -6.38 -0.64
C LEU A 89 7.96 -7.34 -1.28
N LEU A 90 8.23 -8.64 -1.20
CA LEU A 90 7.35 -9.68 -1.74
C LEU A 90 6.03 -9.77 -0.99
N ALA A 91 6.01 -9.55 0.33
CA ALA A 91 4.76 -9.50 1.10
C ALA A 91 3.82 -8.35 0.69
N GLU A 92 4.26 -7.42 -0.16
CA GLU A 92 3.40 -6.40 -0.74
C GLU A 92 2.57 -6.91 -1.93
N SER A 93 2.91 -8.05 -2.54
CA SER A 93 2.01 -8.74 -3.48
C SER A 93 0.76 -9.27 -2.79
N ASP A 94 0.90 -9.71 -1.54
CA ASP A 94 -0.18 -10.25 -0.72
C ASP A 94 -1.00 -9.14 -0.07
N ARG A 95 -0.47 -7.90 -0.04
CA ARG A 95 -1.29 -6.73 0.20
C ARG A 95 -2.14 -6.54 -1.03
N GLN A 96 -3.39 -6.99 -0.94
CA GLN A 96 -4.41 -6.64 -1.91
C GLN A 96 -4.29 -5.14 -2.19
N PRO A 97 -4.34 -4.71 -3.47
CA PRO A 97 -4.36 -3.29 -3.79
C PRO A 97 -5.43 -2.67 -2.90
N GLU A 98 -5.18 -1.46 -2.38
CA GLU A 98 -6.24 -0.65 -1.79
C GLU A 98 -7.35 -0.51 -2.85
N GLN A 99 -8.26 -1.49 -2.89
CA GLN A 99 -9.39 -1.52 -3.77
C GLN A 99 -10.23 -0.34 -3.36
N ALA A 100 -10.52 0.52 -4.35
CA ALA A 100 -11.35 1.72 -4.30
C ALA A 100 -11.90 1.94 -2.89
N ASP A 101 -11.23 2.79 -2.11
CA ASP A 101 -11.69 3.13 -0.77
C ASP A 101 -13.15 3.57 -0.91
N HIS A 102 -14.12 2.74 -0.51
CA HIS A 102 -15.54 3.05 -0.67
C HIS A 102 -15.88 4.31 0.13
N PHE A 103 -15.03 4.62 1.12
CA PHE A 103 -15.04 5.87 1.88
C PHE A 103 -14.60 7.11 1.07
N SER A 104 -14.03 6.98 -0.14
CA SER A 104 -13.75 8.11 -1.05
C SER A 104 -15.03 8.86 -1.50
N LEU A 105 -16.19 8.21 -1.39
CA LEU A 105 -17.50 8.83 -1.60
C LEU A 105 -17.92 9.78 -0.45
N LEU A 106 -17.23 9.76 0.70
CA LEU A 106 -17.51 10.65 1.82
C LEU A 106 -16.79 11.99 1.67
N THR A 107 -17.55 13.08 1.68
CA THR A 107 -17.01 14.44 1.79
C THR A 107 -16.16 14.57 3.06
N GLY A 108 -14.85 14.76 2.91
CA GLY A 108 -13.90 14.89 4.02
C GLY A 108 -13.12 13.61 4.37
N HIS A 109 -13.17 12.57 3.52
CA HIS A 109 -12.44 11.32 3.71
C HIS A 109 -10.93 11.52 3.91
N ASP A 110 -10.30 12.42 3.13
CA ASP A 110 -8.87 12.74 3.24
C ASP A 110 -8.54 13.78 4.32
N GLY A 111 -9.57 14.29 5.03
CA GLY A 111 -9.46 15.37 6.00
C GLY A 111 -9.99 15.00 7.39
N SER A 112 -11.11 15.58 7.77
CA SER A 112 -11.72 15.45 9.11
C SER A 112 -12.17 14.03 9.44
N LEU A 113 -12.54 13.23 8.43
CA LEU A 113 -13.04 11.87 8.62
C LEU A 113 -11.96 10.79 8.47
N ARG A 114 -10.73 11.15 8.07
CA ARG A 114 -9.63 10.21 7.87
C ARG A 114 -9.39 9.32 9.08
N LYS A 115 -9.26 9.92 10.27
CA LYS A 115 -8.99 9.18 11.51
C LYS A 115 -10.16 8.25 11.89
N PRO A 116 -11.43 8.70 11.91
CA PRO A 116 -12.58 7.81 12.05
C PRO A 116 -12.62 6.66 11.03
N ILE A 117 -12.34 6.94 9.75
CA ILE A 117 -12.32 5.93 8.68
C ILE A 117 -11.29 4.83 8.96
N GLU A 118 -10.06 5.22 9.30
CA GLU A 118 -8.99 4.26 9.64
C GLU A 118 -9.34 3.43 10.88
N GLN A 119 -10.01 4.02 11.88
CA GLN A 119 -10.49 3.28 13.04
C GLN A 119 -11.57 2.25 12.68
N MET A 120 -12.50 2.60 11.79
CA MET A 120 -13.53 1.68 11.31
C MET A 120 -12.92 0.53 10.50
N LYS A 121 -12.01 0.83 9.57
CA LYS A 121 -11.26 -0.19 8.81
C LYS A 121 -10.54 -1.15 9.77
N THR A 122 -9.80 -0.62 10.75
CA THR A 122 -9.09 -1.44 11.75
C THR A 122 -10.03 -2.36 12.53
N ALA A 123 -11.22 -1.86 12.91
CA ALA A 123 -12.20 -2.65 13.63
C ALA A 123 -12.79 -3.80 12.81
N LEU A 124 -12.95 -3.63 11.48
CA LEU A 124 -13.38 -4.72 10.59
C LEU A 124 -12.37 -5.87 10.54
N PHE A 125 -11.08 -5.56 10.53
CA PHE A 125 -10.01 -6.56 10.51
C PHE A 125 -9.70 -7.18 11.88
N TYR A 126 -10.44 -6.82 12.93
CA TYR A 126 -10.21 -7.39 14.26
C TYR A 126 -10.64 -8.87 14.31
N PRO A 127 -9.89 -9.76 14.99
CA PRO A 127 -10.21 -11.19 15.05
C PRO A 127 -11.61 -11.50 15.59
N ASN A 128 -12.15 -12.67 15.23
CA ASN A 128 -13.46 -13.19 15.67
C ASN A 128 -14.68 -12.38 15.21
N GLY A 129 -14.66 -11.85 13.99
CA GLY A 129 -15.82 -11.17 13.40
C GLY A 129 -15.83 -9.65 13.60
N GLY A 130 -14.67 -9.04 13.82
CA GLY A 130 -14.51 -7.60 13.97
C GLY A 130 -14.75 -7.10 15.40
N LEU A 131 -14.50 -5.81 15.60
CA LEU A 131 -14.72 -5.10 16.86
C LEU A 131 -16.02 -4.29 16.78
N PRO A 132 -16.91 -4.36 17.79
CA PRO A 132 -18.09 -3.49 17.85
C PRO A 132 -17.72 -2.01 17.85
N LEU A 133 -18.44 -1.22 17.06
CA LEU A 133 -18.22 0.22 16.89
C LEU A 133 -19.43 1.04 17.32
N LEU A 134 -19.17 2.23 17.86
CA LEU A 134 -20.19 3.23 18.14
C LEU A 134 -19.88 4.51 17.36
N ILE A 135 -20.77 4.89 16.45
CA ILE A 135 -20.66 6.12 15.66
C ILE A 135 -21.51 7.21 16.33
N VAL A 136 -20.89 8.30 16.75
CA VAL A 136 -21.55 9.42 17.43
C VAL A 136 -21.42 10.70 16.59
N GLY A 137 -22.47 11.50 16.53
CA GLY A 137 -22.49 12.78 15.83
C GLY A 137 -23.91 13.32 15.68
N ASP A 138 -24.02 14.60 15.33
CA ASP A 138 -25.31 15.31 15.22
C ASP A 138 -26.23 14.70 14.16
N SER A 139 -27.53 15.00 14.24
CA SER A 139 -28.49 14.55 13.21
C SER A 139 -28.10 15.07 11.83
N GLY A 140 -28.19 14.23 10.80
CA GLY A 140 -27.85 14.59 9.43
C GLY A 140 -26.36 14.52 9.03
N THR A 141 -25.46 14.12 9.93
CA THR A 141 -24.01 14.02 9.63
C THR A 141 -23.58 12.77 8.85
N GLY A 142 -24.53 11.96 8.35
CA GLY A 142 -24.21 10.80 7.52
C GLY A 142 -23.80 9.52 8.27
N LYS A 143 -24.10 9.39 9.57
CA LYS A 143 -23.74 8.20 10.37
C LYS A 143 -24.25 6.87 9.80
N SER A 144 -25.50 6.84 9.33
CA SER A 144 -26.10 5.64 8.71
C SER A 144 -25.42 5.29 7.40
N TYR A 145 -25.16 6.31 6.57
CA TYR A 145 -24.42 6.14 5.32
C TYR A 145 -22.99 5.64 5.56
N MET A 146 -22.34 6.09 6.63
CA MET A 146 -21.02 5.61 7.03
C MET A 146 -21.03 4.12 7.43
N ALA A 147 -22.13 3.63 8.03
CA ALA A 147 -22.30 2.21 8.32
C ALA A 147 -22.58 1.38 7.06
N GLU A 148 -23.32 1.92 6.07
CA GLU A 148 -23.53 1.28 4.77
C GLU A 148 -22.21 1.12 4.00
N LEU A 149 -21.40 2.19 3.91
CA LEU A 149 -20.08 2.14 3.28
C LEU A 149 -19.14 1.14 3.95
N MET A 150 -19.23 0.99 5.28
CA MET A 150 -18.45 0.01 6.03
C MET A 150 -18.85 -1.44 5.65
N HIS A 151 -20.12 -1.69 5.38
CA HIS A 151 -20.61 -2.99 4.90
C HIS A 151 -20.14 -3.27 3.47
N GLU A 152 -20.26 -2.30 2.57
CA GLU A 152 -19.75 -2.43 1.19
C GLU A 152 -18.23 -2.68 1.17
N PHE A 153 -17.47 -1.94 1.99
CA PHE A 153 -16.04 -2.15 2.15
C PHE A 153 -15.72 -3.55 2.67
N ALA A 154 -16.45 -4.07 3.65
CA ALA A 154 -16.23 -5.41 4.18
C ALA A 154 -16.49 -6.52 3.14
N ILE A 155 -17.48 -6.34 2.25
CA ILE A 155 -17.71 -7.25 1.11
C ILE A 155 -16.56 -7.14 0.10
N ALA A 156 -16.16 -5.92 -0.27
CA ALA A 156 -15.08 -5.69 -1.23
C ALA A 156 -13.74 -6.29 -0.78
N GLN A 157 -13.42 -6.20 0.52
CA GLN A 157 -12.23 -6.81 1.12
C GLN A 157 -12.36 -8.33 1.36
N GLY A 158 -13.49 -8.95 1.01
CA GLY A 158 -13.74 -10.37 1.22
C GLY A 158 -13.85 -10.77 2.70
N LEU A 159 -14.07 -9.81 3.60
CA LEU A 159 -14.33 -10.08 5.02
C LEU A 159 -15.75 -10.63 5.24
N LEU A 160 -16.68 -10.26 4.36
CA LEU A 160 -18.03 -10.76 4.30
C LEU A 160 -18.30 -11.40 2.92
N PRO A 161 -19.19 -12.42 2.84
CA PRO A 161 -19.59 -12.97 1.56
C PRO A 161 -20.41 -11.94 0.74
N PRO A 162 -20.45 -12.05 -0.60
CA PRO A 162 -21.13 -11.07 -1.47
C PRO A 162 -22.62 -10.90 -1.21
N ASP A 163 -23.26 -11.90 -0.61
CA ASP A 163 -24.67 -11.97 -0.26
C ASP A 163 -24.93 -11.67 1.24
N ALA A 164 -23.92 -11.19 1.98
CA ALA A 164 -24.06 -10.87 3.40
C ALA A 164 -25.10 -9.75 3.62
N PRO A 165 -26.14 -9.97 4.45
CA PRO A 165 -27.18 -8.98 4.66
C PRO A 165 -26.70 -7.80 5.53
N PHE A 166 -27.07 -6.57 5.13
CA PHE A 166 -26.97 -5.40 6.00
C PHE A 166 -28.28 -5.25 6.79
N VAL A 167 -28.23 -5.56 8.09
CA VAL A 167 -29.41 -5.50 8.97
C VAL A 167 -29.39 -4.20 9.77
N SER A 168 -30.31 -3.29 9.45
CA SER A 168 -30.53 -2.07 10.22
C SER A 168 -31.66 -2.25 11.20
N PHE A 169 -31.41 -1.95 12.47
CA PHE A 169 -32.41 -1.99 13.52
C PHE A 169 -32.64 -0.59 14.10
N ASN A 170 -33.83 -0.04 13.87
CA ASN A 170 -34.17 1.29 14.34
C ASN A 170 -34.83 1.22 15.73
N CYS A 171 -34.12 1.71 16.74
CA CYS A 171 -34.58 1.70 18.13
C CYS A 171 -35.85 2.54 18.38
N CYS A 172 -36.20 3.51 17.53
CA CYS A 172 -37.44 4.29 17.70
C CYS A 172 -38.71 3.48 17.40
N LEU A 173 -38.62 2.45 16.56
CA LEU A 173 -39.78 1.64 16.17
C LEU A 173 -40.19 0.62 17.23
N LEU A 174 -39.31 0.32 18.19
CA LEU A 174 -39.59 -0.64 19.26
C LEU A 174 -40.65 -0.17 20.28
N TYR A 175 -40.86 1.14 20.41
CA TYR A 175 -41.79 1.70 21.39
C TYR A 175 -43.26 1.72 20.92
N GLN A 176 -43.55 1.31 19.69
CA GLN A 176 -44.92 1.31 19.13
C GLN A 176 -45.61 -0.06 19.21
N SER A 177 -45.03 -1.04 19.92
CA SER A 177 -45.56 -2.41 20.00
C SER A 177 -45.76 -2.94 21.42
N THR A 178 -45.91 -2.04 22.40
CA THR A 178 -46.37 -2.36 23.76
C THR A 178 -47.56 -1.50 24.12
#